data_AF-A0A131ZDF3-F1
#
_entry.id   AF-A0A131ZDF3-F1
#
_cell.length_a   1.000
_cell.length_b   1.000
_cell.length_c   1.000
_cell.angle_alpha   90.00
_cell.angle_beta   90.00
_cell.angle_gamma   90.00
#
_symmetry.space_group_name_H-M   'P 1'
#
loop_
_entity.id
_entity.type
_entity.pdbx_description
1 polymer ?
#
loop_
_entity_poly.entity_id
_entity_poly.type
_entity_poly.pdbx_seq_one_letter_code
_entity_poly.pdbx_strand_id
1 'polypeptide(L)'
;SSVQIYNVMNNIKEDDLQHLQFFAEYGRLALKENETRPFQKLLFLVRDWNWPVDFEFGSHGGRSLITSLLKITEKQAPELKTLRQSILSCFSDIDGFLLPYPGEKVVRETSFDGRLKDIKEEFREKLIELVPSVLAPENLLVKQVNGKKLSCQHLMNFFRTYVEVFKGSDLPEPASMFMATANATAVAAMENAKKLYTSSMKNRPRRNLARLHEFHREKRTEAMKAFNDFPKLGGEAMSGTFLDVLTKDLEELFDHFFKEEEELIKKEQEEEAKRER
;
A
#
# COMPACT_ATOMS: atom_id res chain seq x y z
N SER A 1 -1.81 1.01 6.38
CA SER A 1 -2.13 2.46 6.51
C SER A 1 -1.09 3.31 5.76
N SER A 2 -1.37 4.61 5.54
CA SER A 2 -0.38 5.61 5.06
C SER A 2 0.26 6.38 6.23
N VAL A 3 -0.50 6.61 7.30
CA VAL A 3 0.00 7.02 8.61
C VAL A 3 -0.39 5.93 9.62
N GLN A 4 0.59 5.32 10.26
CA GLN A 4 0.37 4.39 11.36
C GLN A 4 0.64 5.12 12.68
N ILE A 5 -0.40 5.31 13.50
CA ILE A 5 -0.22 5.82 14.86
C ILE A 5 0.01 4.62 15.77
N TYR A 6 1.21 4.52 16.33
CA TYR A 6 1.55 3.52 17.33
C TYR A 6 1.33 4.11 18.72
N ASN A 7 0.17 3.79 19.29
CA ASN A 7 -0.30 4.35 20.56
C ASN A 7 0.24 3.52 21.73
N VAL A 8 1.13 4.12 22.52
CA VAL A 8 1.80 3.51 23.67
C VAL A 8 1.47 4.31 24.92
N MET A 9 1.40 3.66 26.08
CA MET A 9 1.07 4.30 27.36
C MET A 9 2.34 4.52 28.20
N ASN A 10 2.46 5.71 28.78
CA ASN A 10 3.53 6.21 29.64
C ASN A 10 4.91 6.33 28.97
N ASN A 11 5.46 5.25 28.41
CA ASN A 11 6.79 5.23 27.81
C ASN A 11 6.91 4.12 26.76
N ILE A 12 7.88 4.23 25.87
CA ILE A 12 8.23 3.20 24.88
C ILE A 12 9.33 2.32 25.46
N LYS A 13 9.04 1.03 25.61
CA LYS A 13 9.97 -0.01 26.07
C LYS A 13 10.55 -0.77 24.88
N GLU A 14 11.60 -1.54 25.11
CA GLU A 14 12.15 -2.42 24.06
C GLU A 14 11.12 -3.46 23.59
N ASP A 15 10.28 -3.98 24.49
CA ASP A 15 9.19 -4.90 24.14
C ASP A 15 8.18 -4.26 23.16
N ASP A 16 7.92 -2.96 23.31
CA ASP A 16 7.06 -2.21 22.38
C ASP A 16 7.69 -2.12 20.98
N LEU A 17 9.03 -2.08 20.90
CA LEU A 17 9.73 -2.12 19.61
C LEU A 17 9.76 -3.54 19.02
N GLN A 18 9.80 -4.58 19.86
CA GLN A 18 9.75 -5.97 19.38
C GLN A 18 8.43 -6.30 18.67
N HIS A 19 7.30 -5.69 19.07
CA HIS A 19 6.05 -5.81 18.31
C HIS A 19 6.16 -5.30 16.86
N LEU A 20 7.13 -4.43 16.57
CA LEU A 20 7.40 -3.96 15.21
C LEU A 20 8.27 -4.93 14.40
N GLN A 21 8.84 -5.96 15.01
CA GLN A 21 9.75 -6.91 14.36
C GLN A 21 9.09 -7.59 13.17
N PHE A 22 7.85 -8.07 13.33
CA PHE A 22 7.10 -8.71 12.24
C PHE A 22 6.99 -7.79 11.01
N PHE A 23 6.61 -6.53 11.24
CA PHE A 23 6.47 -5.54 10.17
C PHE A 23 7.82 -5.16 9.57
N ALA A 24 8.86 -5.10 10.39
CA ALA A 24 10.22 -4.82 9.97
C ALA A 24 10.76 -5.94 9.05
N GLU A 25 10.49 -7.20 9.38
CA GLU A 25 10.83 -8.36 8.54
C GLU A 25 10.04 -8.35 7.22
N TYR A 26 8.74 -8.12 7.28
CA TYR A 26 7.88 -7.96 6.10
C TYR A 26 8.36 -6.82 5.20
N GLY A 27 8.64 -5.65 5.79
CA GLY A 27 9.12 -4.48 5.09
C GLY A 27 10.48 -4.73 4.44
N ARG A 28 11.38 -5.44 5.11
CA ARG A 28 12.68 -5.82 4.55
C ARG A 28 12.55 -6.70 3.30
N LEU A 29 11.58 -7.60 3.26
CA LEU A 29 11.30 -8.40 2.06
C LEU A 29 10.82 -7.52 0.91
N ALA A 30 9.93 -6.56 1.20
CA ALA A 30 9.46 -5.59 0.22
C ALA A 30 10.57 -4.65 -0.29
N LEU A 31 11.55 -4.30 0.55
CA LEU A 31 12.74 -3.51 0.19
C LEU A 31 13.74 -4.26 -0.69
N LYS A 32 13.90 -5.57 -0.50
CA LYS A 32 14.85 -6.35 -1.34
C LYS A 32 14.46 -6.33 -2.82
N GLU A 33 13.15 -6.27 -3.06
CA GLU A 33 12.57 -6.31 -4.39
C GLU A 33 12.40 -4.93 -5.02
N ASN A 34 12.48 -3.84 -4.24
CA ASN A 34 12.22 -2.47 -4.69
C ASN A 34 13.08 -1.43 -3.97
N GLU A 35 13.50 -0.40 -4.69
CA GLU A 35 14.30 0.69 -4.12
C GLU A 35 13.51 1.64 -3.20
N THR A 36 12.19 1.50 -3.14
CA THR A 36 11.31 2.39 -2.35
C THR A 36 10.98 1.80 -0.98
N ARG A 37 10.89 2.69 0.04
CA ARG A 37 10.51 2.26 1.38
C ARG A 37 9.07 1.71 1.40
N PRO A 38 8.82 0.57 2.05
CA PRO A 38 7.56 -0.17 1.97
C PRO A 38 6.43 0.51 2.74
N PHE A 39 6.77 1.24 3.80
CA PHE A 39 5.83 1.97 4.63
C PHE A 39 6.11 3.47 4.58
N GLN A 40 5.06 4.23 4.87
CA GLN A 40 5.11 5.69 4.82
C GLN A 40 5.42 6.24 6.21
N LYS A 41 4.43 6.75 6.94
CA LYS A 41 4.65 7.39 8.24
C LYS A 41 4.32 6.46 9.40
N LEU A 42 5.24 6.36 10.37
CA LEU A 42 5.01 5.82 11.70
C LEU A 42 5.07 6.97 12.72
N LEU A 43 3.96 7.21 13.42
CA LEU A 43 3.88 8.20 14.49
C LEU A 43 3.77 7.46 15.83
N PHE A 44 4.80 7.55 16.66
CA PHE A 44 4.73 7.10 18.05
C PHE A 44 3.92 8.10 18.86
N LEU A 45 2.74 7.71 19.33
CA LEU A 45 1.92 8.52 20.22
C LEU A 45 2.08 7.98 21.64
N VAL A 46 2.85 8.68 22.47
CA VAL A 46 3.05 8.31 23.87
C VAL A 46 2.00 9.03 24.71
N ARG A 47 1.06 8.25 25.25
CA ARG A 47 -0.02 8.71 26.12
C ARG A 47 0.47 8.85 27.55
N ASP A 48 -0.11 9.78 28.29
CA ASP A 48 0.16 9.97 29.72
C ASP A 48 1.66 10.13 30.00
N TRP A 49 2.34 10.93 29.16
CA TRP A 49 3.76 11.20 29.34
C TRP A 49 4.00 11.93 30.67
N ASN A 50 4.95 11.43 31.47
CA ASN A 50 5.15 11.88 32.86
C ASN A 50 6.45 12.68 33.08
N TRP A 51 7.30 12.82 32.06
CA TRP A 51 8.62 13.46 32.18
C TRP A 51 8.79 14.67 31.24
N PRO A 52 7.92 15.70 31.34
CA PRO A 52 7.98 16.87 30.46
C PRO A 52 9.26 17.70 30.61
N VAL A 53 9.97 17.54 31.73
CA VAL A 53 11.27 18.19 31.98
C VAL A 53 12.37 17.60 31.09
N ASP A 54 12.33 16.29 30.85
CA ASP A 54 13.32 15.60 30.01
C ASP A 54 12.98 15.78 28.53
N PHE A 55 11.70 15.61 28.18
CA PHE A 55 11.17 15.82 26.84
C PHE A 55 9.79 16.47 26.94
N GLU A 56 9.66 17.69 26.41
CA GLU A 56 8.43 18.47 26.48
C GLU A 56 7.24 17.80 25.76
N PHE A 57 6.02 18.16 26.14
CA PHE A 57 4.83 17.68 25.46
C PHE A 57 4.75 18.14 24.00
N GLY A 58 4.17 17.31 23.14
CA GLY A 58 3.95 17.60 21.74
C GLY A 58 4.97 16.97 20.80
N SER A 59 5.05 17.51 19.59
CA SER A 59 5.81 16.93 18.48
C SER A 59 7.33 17.07 18.67
N HIS A 60 7.79 18.19 19.23
CA HIS A 60 9.23 18.46 19.37
C HIS A 60 9.90 17.53 20.39
N GLY A 61 9.36 17.44 21.60
CA GLY A 61 9.85 16.49 22.61
C GLY A 61 9.66 15.05 22.15
N GLY A 62 8.56 14.72 21.47
CA GLY A 62 8.34 13.40 20.88
C GLY A 62 9.41 13.00 19.88
N ARG A 63 9.75 13.88 18.93
CA ARG A 63 10.82 13.62 17.96
C ARG A 63 12.18 13.43 18.62
N SER A 64 12.49 14.23 19.64
CA SER A 64 13.72 14.11 20.41
C SER A 64 13.80 12.77 21.15
N LEU A 65 12.70 12.33 21.77
CA LEU A 65 12.61 11.01 22.41
C LEU A 65 12.81 9.88 21.39
N ILE A 66 12.09 9.90 20.27
CA ILE A 66 12.19 8.84 19.24
C ILE A 66 13.58 8.78 18.62
N THR A 67 14.21 9.93 18.37
CA THR A 67 15.59 10.01 17.87
C THR A 67 16.56 9.36 18.87
N SER A 68 16.40 9.62 20.16
CA SER A 68 17.19 8.99 21.22
C SER A 68 16.97 7.46 21.26
N LEU A 69 15.71 7.00 21.25
CA LEU A 69 15.34 5.59 21.37
C LEU A 69 15.82 4.73 20.19
N LEU A 70 15.71 5.25 18.97
CA LEU A 70 16.11 4.55 17.74
C LEU A 70 17.60 4.70 17.43
N LYS A 71 18.36 5.45 18.24
CA LYS A 71 19.81 5.58 18.05
C LYS A 71 20.50 4.23 18.16
N ILE A 72 21.24 3.88 17.10
CA ILE A 72 22.04 2.67 17.04
C ILE A 72 23.42 2.97 17.62
N THR A 73 23.86 2.17 18.59
CA THR A 73 25.17 2.31 19.25
C THR A 73 25.88 0.97 19.34
N GLU A 74 27.21 0.98 19.35
CA GLU A 74 28.01 -0.25 19.35
C GLU A 74 27.79 -1.14 20.60
N LYS A 75 27.37 -0.54 21.72
CA LYS A 75 27.12 -1.24 22.98
C LYS A 75 25.83 -2.08 23.00
N GLN A 76 24.92 -1.85 22.04
CA GLN A 76 23.67 -2.59 21.96
C GLN A 76 23.87 -4.03 21.46
N ALA A 77 23.01 -4.94 21.90
CA ALA A 77 22.94 -6.31 21.39
C ALA A 77 22.69 -6.32 19.87
N PRO A 78 23.24 -7.29 19.11
CA PRO A 78 23.07 -7.36 17.65
C PRO A 78 21.61 -7.37 17.18
N GLU A 79 20.73 -8.05 17.90
CA GLU A 79 19.29 -8.13 17.60
C GLU A 79 18.62 -6.76 17.67
N LEU A 80 18.92 -5.98 18.72
CA LEU A 80 18.39 -4.64 18.92
C LEU A 80 18.87 -3.64 17.86
N LYS A 81 20.13 -3.77 17.42
CA LYS A 81 20.66 -2.98 16.29
C LYS A 81 19.92 -3.31 15.00
N THR A 82 19.71 -4.60 14.74
CA THR A 82 19.03 -5.09 13.53
C THR A 82 17.57 -4.65 13.48
N LEU A 83 16.87 -4.69 14.62
CA LEU A 83 15.50 -4.21 14.74
C LEU A 83 15.40 -2.70 14.44
N ARG A 84 16.24 -1.88 15.08
CA ARG A 84 16.28 -0.43 14.85
C ARG A 84 16.60 -0.09 13.38
N GLN A 85 17.60 -0.76 12.80
CA GLN A 85 17.95 -0.59 11.39
C GLN A 85 16.79 -0.97 10.46
N SER A 86 16.06 -2.03 10.79
CA SER A 86 14.91 -2.46 10.01
C SER A 86 13.75 -1.45 10.12
N ILE A 87 13.45 -0.95 11.32
CA ILE A 87 12.45 0.11 11.51
C ILE A 87 12.82 1.36 10.69
N LEU A 88 14.05 1.85 10.82
CA LEU A 88 14.53 3.05 10.12
C LEU A 88 14.51 2.89 8.58
N SER A 89 14.74 1.68 8.07
CA SER A 89 14.73 1.42 6.62
C SER A 89 13.31 1.20 6.06
N CYS A 90 12.36 0.72 6.87
CA CYS A 90 11.03 0.36 6.39
C CYS A 90 10.06 1.55 6.25
N PHE A 91 10.23 2.62 7.03
CA PHE A 91 9.32 3.77 7.04
C PHE A 91 9.96 5.00 6.38
N SER A 92 9.22 5.71 5.52
CA SER A 92 9.69 6.98 4.94
C SER A 92 9.79 8.11 5.95
N ASP A 93 8.93 8.09 6.97
CA ASP A 93 8.90 9.07 8.05
C ASP A 93 8.63 8.36 9.38
N ILE A 94 9.39 8.73 10.41
CA ILE A 94 9.19 8.24 11.77
C ILE A 94 9.21 9.47 12.68
N ASP A 95 8.10 9.69 13.38
CA ASP A 95 7.93 10.84 14.25
C ASP A 95 7.38 10.42 15.61
N GLY A 96 7.40 11.34 16.56
CA GLY A 96 6.88 11.12 17.91
C GLY A 96 6.01 12.27 18.39
N PHE A 97 5.02 11.95 19.23
CA PHE A 97 4.18 12.93 19.91
C PHE A 97 3.96 12.50 21.36
N LEU A 98 4.29 13.40 22.30
CA LEU A 98 4.11 13.15 23.74
C LEU A 98 2.84 13.85 24.21
N LEU A 99 1.84 13.06 24.58
CA LEU A 99 0.55 13.57 25.03
C LEU A 99 0.51 13.52 26.58
N PRO A 100 0.11 14.61 27.25
CA PRO A 100 0.02 14.64 28.70
C PRO A 100 -1.10 13.73 29.20
N TYR A 101 -1.18 13.56 30.52
CA TYR A 101 -2.28 12.87 31.17
C TYR A 101 -3.61 13.64 31.05
N PRO A 102 -4.73 13.01 30.61
CA PRO A 102 -5.97 13.72 30.29
C PRO A 102 -6.76 14.20 31.51
N GLY A 103 -6.49 13.67 32.71
CA GLY A 103 -7.21 14.02 33.94
C GLY A 103 -7.88 12.82 34.62
N GLU A 104 -8.05 12.93 35.94
CA GLU A 104 -8.57 11.84 36.79
C GLU A 104 -9.95 11.37 36.35
N LYS A 105 -10.85 12.32 36.04
CA LYS A 105 -12.20 11.99 35.57
C LYS A 105 -12.19 11.15 34.30
N VAL A 106 -11.32 11.49 33.35
CA VAL A 106 -11.20 10.78 32.07
C VAL A 106 -10.70 9.35 32.28
N VAL A 107 -9.79 9.14 33.23
CA VAL A 107 -9.14 7.84 33.43
C VAL A 107 -9.89 6.93 34.41
N ARG A 108 -10.57 7.48 35.41
CA ARG A 108 -11.14 6.70 36.52
C ARG A 108 -12.65 6.64 36.54
N GLU A 109 -13.35 7.62 35.97
CA GLU A 109 -14.82 7.64 36.02
C GLU A 109 -15.40 6.92 34.81
N THR A 110 -16.14 5.84 35.07
CA THR A 110 -16.89 5.11 34.04
C THR A 110 -18.03 5.93 33.43
N SER A 111 -18.44 7.01 34.11
CA SER A 111 -19.47 7.96 33.67
C SER A 111 -18.95 9.09 32.77
N PHE A 112 -17.64 9.11 32.46
CA PHE A 112 -17.09 10.15 31.58
C PHE A 112 -17.72 10.07 30.17
N ASP A 113 -18.34 11.16 29.74
CA ASP A 113 -19.10 11.25 28.49
C ASP A 113 -18.43 12.12 27.41
N GLY A 114 -17.14 12.43 27.58
CA GLY A 114 -16.37 13.20 26.58
C GLY A 114 -16.43 14.72 26.74
N ARG A 115 -17.07 15.26 27.78
CA ARG A 115 -17.17 16.72 27.99
C ARG A 115 -15.81 17.39 28.19
N LEU A 116 -15.56 18.44 27.43
CA LEU A 116 -14.29 19.19 27.45
C LEU A 116 -13.94 19.81 28.81
N LYS A 117 -14.92 20.17 29.64
CA LYS A 117 -14.69 20.74 30.97
C LYS A 117 -14.08 19.75 31.97
N ASP A 118 -14.23 18.45 31.70
CA ASP A 118 -13.75 17.36 32.55
C ASP A 118 -12.38 16.83 32.07
N ILE A 119 -11.82 17.41 31.01
CA ILE A 119 -10.50 17.12 30.45
C ILE A 119 -9.53 18.23 30.82
N LYS A 120 -8.32 17.87 31.26
CA LYS A 120 -7.26 18.83 31.59
C LYS A 120 -6.93 19.75 30.42
N GLU A 121 -6.65 21.01 30.74
CA GLU A 121 -6.38 22.05 29.74
C GLU A 121 -5.19 21.74 28.84
N GLU A 122 -4.03 21.43 29.43
CA GLU A 122 -2.79 21.05 28.72
C GLU A 122 -3.01 19.88 27.74
N PHE A 123 -3.86 18.92 28.09
CA PHE A 123 -4.23 17.83 27.18
C PHE A 123 -5.03 18.32 25.97
N ARG A 124 -5.99 19.22 26.19
CA ARG A 124 -6.77 19.82 25.09
C ARG A 124 -5.89 20.65 24.18
N GLU A 125 -4.97 21.44 24.74
CA GLU A 125 -3.99 22.21 23.95
C GLU A 125 -3.14 21.30 23.07
N LYS A 126 -2.64 20.20 23.61
CA LYS A 126 -1.84 19.24 22.84
C LYS A 126 -2.66 18.43 21.83
N LEU A 127 -3.95 18.22 22.07
CA LEU A 127 -4.84 17.67 21.03
C LEU A 127 -5.05 18.63 19.85
N ILE A 128 -5.13 19.94 20.12
CA ILE A 128 -5.22 20.98 19.08
C ILE A 128 -3.94 21.01 18.22
N GLU A 129 -2.79 20.61 18.76
CA GLU A 129 -1.55 20.38 18.01
C GLU A 129 -1.56 19.04 17.25
N LEU A 130 -1.89 17.94 17.93
CA LEU A 130 -1.82 16.57 17.39
C LEU A 130 -2.75 16.35 16.20
N VAL A 131 -4.03 16.73 16.33
CA VAL A 131 -5.04 16.37 15.33
C VAL A 131 -4.72 16.99 13.96
N PRO A 132 -4.43 18.30 13.84
CA PRO A 132 -4.01 18.89 12.56
C PRO A 132 -2.68 18.33 12.04
N SER A 133 -1.73 17.95 12.91
CA SER A 133 -0.46 17.35 12.46
C SER A 133 -0.63 16.04 11.66
N VAL A 134 -1.78 15.37 11.81
CA VAL A 134 -2.13 14.14 11.09
C VAL A 134 -3.21 14.37 10.02
N LEU A 135 -4.21 15.20 10.30
CA LEU A 135 -5.44 15.30 9.50
C LEU A 135 -5.59 16.61 8.73
N ALA A 136 -4.71 17.61 8.92
CA ALA A 136 -4.76 18.82 8.11
C ALA A 136 -4.53 18.47 6.62
N PRO A 137 -5.19 19.15 5.67
CA PRO A 137 -5.12 18.82 4.25
C PRO A 137 -3.69 18.66 3.70
N GLU A 138 -2.77 19.52 4.15
CA GLU A 138 -1.35 19.53 3.80
C GLU A 138 -0.55 18.34 4.37
N ASN A 139 -1.05 17.70 5.43
CA ASN A 139 -0.43 16.56 6.11
C ASN A 139 -1.03 15.21 5.67
N LEU A 140 -2.10 15.21 4.86
CA LEU A 140 -2.75 13.99 4.39
C LEU A 140 -1.87 13.23 3.40
N LEU A 141 -1.41 12.05 3.81
CA LEU A 141 -0.63 11.16 2.97
C LEU A 141 -1.53 10.20 2.19
N VAL A 142 -1.52 10.32 0.85
CA VAL A 142 -2.10 9.30 -0.04
C VAL A 142 -1.32 8.01 0.12
N LYS A 143 -2.03 6.89 0.31
CA LYS A 143 -1.40 5.57 0.45
C LYS A 143 -0.64 5.21 -0.83
N GLN A 144 0.59 4.76 -0.66
CA GLN A 144 1.43 4.27 -1.75
C GLN A 144 1.90 2.84 -1.47
N VAL A 145 2.11 2.10 -2.56
CA VAL A 145 2.80 0.81 -2.59
C VAL A 145 3.75 0.85 -3.76
N ASN A 146 5.03 0.57 -3.51
CA ASN A 146 6.09 0.64 -4.51
C ASN A 146 6.11 1.96 -5.31
N GLY A 147 6.01 3.09 -4.60
CA GLY A 147 5.97 4.44 -5.19
C GLY A 147 4.70 4.78 -5.99
N LYS A 148 3.77 3.83 -6.20
CA LYS A 148 2.50 4.06 -6.91
C LYS A 148 1.38 4.36 -5.92
N LYS A 149 0.57 5.39 -6.21
CA LYS A 149 -0.59 5.77 -5.38
C LYS A 149 -1.69 4.72 -5.48
N LEU A 150 -2.30 4.38 -4.34
CA LEU A 150 -3.45 3.49 -4.27
C LEU A 150 -4.75 4.29 -4.44
N SER A 151 -5.67 3.75 -5.25
CA SER A 151 -7.08 4.13 -5.23
C SER A 151 -7.82 3.36 -4.12
N CYS A 152 -9.04 3.77 -3.80
CA CYS A 152 -9.90 3.02 -2.87
C CYS A 152 -10.17 1.58 -3.35
N GLN A 153 -10.31 1.39 -4.66
CA GLN A 153 -10.50 0.06 -5.25
C GLN A 153 -9.25 -0.81 -5.07
N HIS A 154 -8.05 -0.25 -5.28
CA HIS A 154 -6.80 -0.98 -5.03
C HIS A 154 -6.70 -1.37 -3.56
N LEU A 155 -7.00 -0.45 -2.64
CA LEU A 155 -6.94 -0.70 -1.21
C LEU A 155 -7.88 -1.85 -0.78
N MET A 156 -9.06 -1.95 -1.38
CA MET A 156 -9.99 -3.07 -1.12
C MET A 156 -9.41 -4.43 -1.53
N ASN A 157 -8.64 -4.48 -2.62
CA ASN A 157 -7.97 -5.72 -3.03
C ASN A 157 -6.92 -6.14 -1.99
N PHE A 158 -6.10 -5.21 -1.51
CA PHE A 158 -5.15 -5.47 -0.42
C PHE A 158 -5.86 -5.99 0.84
N PHE A 159 -6.97 -5.38 1.25
CA PHE A 159 -7.73 -5.84 2.41
C PHE A 159 -8.22 -7.28 2.27
N ARG A 160 -8.81 -7.63 1.12
CA ARG A 160 -9.26 -9.00 0.87
C ARG A 160 -8.12 -9.99 0.96
N THR A 161 -6.99 -9.70 0.31
CA THR A 161 -5.81 -10.57 0.36
C THR A 161 -5.27 -10.73 1.78
N TYR A 162 -5.14 -9.65 2.54
CA TYR A 162 -4.66 -9.73 3.91
C TYR A 162 -5.63 -10.53 4.79
N VAL A 163 -6.94 -10.30 4.69
CA VAL A 163 -7.93 -11.09 5.44
C VAL A 163 -7.77 -12.57 5.14
N GLU A 164 -7.64 -12.98 3.88
CA GLU A 164 -7.42 -14.40 3.52
C GLU A 164 -6.13 -14.97 4.13
N VAL A 165 -5.03 -14.22 4.08
CA VAL A 165 -3.73 -14.66 4.65
C VAL A 165 -3.80 -14.81 6.18
N PHE A 166 -4.58 -13.97 6.86
CA PHE A 166 -4.75 -13.98 8.32
C PHE A 166 -5.92 -14.87 8.80
N LYS A 167 -6.56 -15.68 7.95
CA LYS A 167 -7.64 -16.59 8.38
C LYS A 167 -7.17 -17.74 9.26
N GLY A 168 -5.88 -18.07 9.23
CA GLY A 168 -5.31 -19.12 10.07
C GLY A 168 -5.37 -18.78 11.56
N SER A 169 -5.20 -19.79 12.41
CA SER A 169 -5.08 -19.60 13.87
C SER A 169 -3.76 -18.95 14.28
N ASP A 170 -2.73 -19.10 13.45
CA ASP A 170 -1.37 -18.63 13.72
C ASP A 170 -1.04 -17.37 12.91
N LEU A 171 -0.10 -16.58 13.43
CA LEU A 171 0.44 -15.45 12.69
C LEU A 171 1.16 -15.97 11.44
N PRO A 172 0.79 -15.52 10.23
CA PRO A 172 1.42 -15.99 8.99
C PRO A 172 2.87 -15.53 8.95
N GLU A 173 3.78 -16.34 8.41
CA GLU A 173 5.16 -15.93 8.23
C GLU A 173 5.27 -14.69 7.31
N PRO A 174 6.14 -13.70 7.60
CA PRO A 174 6.29 -12.49 6.79
C PRO A 174 6.54 -12.77 5.30
N ALA A 175 7.33 -13.80 4.99
CA ALA A 175 7.64 -14.22 3.62
C ALA A 175 6.39 -14.71 2.88
N SER A 176 5.63 -15.60 3.52
CA SER A 176 4.38 -16.13 2.98
C SER A 176 3.36 -15.02 2.74
N MET A 177 3.21 -14.10 3.70
CA MET A 177 2.33 -12.94 3.56
C MET A 177 2.77 -12.02 2.42
N PHE A 178 4.08 -11.77 2.27
CA PHE A 178 4.60 -10.93 1.18
C PHE A 178 4.31 -11.56 -0.19
N MET A 179 4.62 -12.84 -0.36
CA MET A 179 4.38 -13.57 -1.62
C MET A 179 2.90 -13.64 -1.98
N ALA A 180 2.03 -13.92 -1.01
CA ALA A 180 0.58 -13.93 -1.22
C ALA A 180 0.06 -12.56 -1.69
N THR A 181 0.57 -11.48 -1.09
CA THR A 181 0.19 -10.11 -1.46
C THR A 181 0.71 -9.73 -2.84
N ALA A 182 1.97 -10.05 -3.15
CA ALA A 182 2.58 -9.82 -4.45
C ALA A 182 1.78 -10.51 -5.57
N ASN A 183 1.53 -11.80 -5.42
CA ASN A 183 0.73 -12.59 -6.37
C ASN A 183 -0.68 -12.00 -6.57
N ALA A 184 -1.41 -11.70 -5.49
CA ALA A 184 -2.76 -11.17 -5.61
C ALA A 184 -2.80 -9.80 -6.30
N THR A 185 -1.84 -8.92 -6.01
CA THR A 185 -1.76 -7.61 -6.67
C THR A 185 -1.38 -7.72 -8.15
N ALA A 186 -0.50 -8.67 -8.51
CA ALA A 186 -0.16 -8.95 -9.89
C ALA A 186 -1.34 -9.51 -10.68
N VAL A 187 -2.10 -10.45 -10.12
CA VAL A 187 -3.33 -10.98 -10.73
C VAL A 187 -4.36 -9.86 -10.93
N ALA A 188 -4.60 -9.03 -9.91
CA ALA A 188 -5.53 -7.90 -10.04
C ALA A 188 -5.10 -6.91 -11.14
N ALA A 189 -3.80 -6.68 -11.30
CA ALA A 189 -3.27 -5.84 -12.37
C ALA A 189 -3.48 -6.47 -13.75
N MET A 190 -3.27 -7.78 -13.90
CA MET A 190 -3.54 -8.50 -15.16
C MET A 190 -5.02 -8.43 -15.51
N GLU A 191 -5.92 -8.69 -14.57
CA GLU A 191 -7.36 -8.60 -14.78
C GLU A 191 -7.78 -7.20 -15.22
N ASN A 192 -7.21 -6.16 -14.59
CA ASN A 192 -7.46 -4.78 -14.97
C ASN A 192 -7.00 -4.48 -16.41
N ALA A 193 -5.77 -4.89 -16.76
CA ALA A 193 -5.20 -4.70 -18.09
C ALA A 193 -5.99 -5.46 -19.17
N LYS A 194 -6.35 -6.73 -18.91
CA LYS A 194 -7.21 -7.52 -19.80
C LYS A 194 -8.57 -6.85 -20.01
N LYS A 195 -9.21 -6.42 -18.92
CA LYS A 195 -10.51 -5.73 -19.01
C LYS A 195 -10.43 -4.45 -19.83
N LEU A 196 -9.36 -3.66 -19.67
CA LEU A 196 -9.11 -2.47 -20.49
C LEU A 196 -8.98 -2.82 -21.97
N TYR A 197 -8.15 -3.82 -22.30
CA TYR A 197 -7.97 -4.30 -23.66
C TYR A 197 -9.28 -4.79 -24.28
N THR A 198 -9.96 -5.75 -23.64
CA THR A 198 -11.21 -6.33 -24.14
C THR A 198 -12.30 -5.28 -24.33
N SER A 199 -12.39 -4.30 -23.43
CA SER A 199 -13.37 -3.21 -23.55
C SER A 199 -13.05 -2.31 -24.75
N SER A 200 -11.76 -2.04 -25.00
CA SER A 200 -11.31 -1.23 -26.13
C SER A 200 -11.52 -1.94 -27.48
N MET A 201 -11.27 -3.26 -27.53
CA MET A 201 -11.46 -4.10 -28.72
C MET A 201 -12.91 -4.26 -29.16
N LYS A 202 -13.90 -3.84 -28.34
CA LYS A 202 -15.30 -3.74 -28.78
C LYS A 202 -15.49 -2.71 -29.89
N ASN A 203 -14.65 -1.67 -29.93
CA ASN A 203 -14.68 -0.60 -30.93
C ASN A 203 -13.64 -0.80 -32.04
N ARG A 204 -13.22 -2.05 -32.26
CA ARG A 204 -12.19 -2.39 -33.24
C ARG A 204 -12.62 -2.00 -34.67
N PRO A 205 -11.66 -1.63 -35.55
CA PRO A 205 -11.93 -1.45 -36.97
C PRO A 205 -12.52 -2.72 -37.59
N ARG A 206 -13.57 -2.56 -38.40
CA ARG A 206 -14.21 -3.63 -39.16
C ARG A 206 -13.77 -3.61 -40.62
N ARG A 207 -13.83 -4.76 -41.29
CA ARG A 207 -13.55 -4.97 -42.72
C ARG A 207 -12.17 -4.52 -43.20
N ASN A 208 -11.22 -4.35 -42.29
CA ASN A 208 -9.85 -3.95 -42.61
C ASN A 208 -8.87 -4.60 -41.63
N LEU A 209 -8.29 -5.73 -42.04
CA LEU A 209 -7.38 -6.54 -41.21
C LEU A 209 -6.09 -5.80 -40.85
N ALA A 210 -5.56 -4.96 -41.75
CA ALA A 210 -4.35 -4.18 -41.49
C ALA A 210 -4.58 -3.14 -40.38
N ARG A 211 -5.70 -2.39 -40.46
CA ARG A 211 -6.10 -1.45 -39.39
C ARG A 211 -6.45 -2.16 -38.09
N LEU A 212 -7.04 -3.36 -38.16
CA LEU A 212 -7.33 -4.17 -36.98
C LEU A 212 -6.03 -4.58 -36.25
N HIS A 213 -5.00 -5.02 -36.98
CA HIS A 213 -3.68 -5.30 -36.40
C HIS A 213 -3.03 -4.07 -35.75
N GLU A 214 -3.09 -2.91 -36.43
CA GLU A 214 -2.55 -1.66 -35.89
C GLU A 214 -3.27 -1.26 -34.60
N PHE A 215 -4.60 -1.28 -34.61
CA PHE A 215 -5.41 -0.99 -33.43
C PHE A 215 -5.12 -1.97 -32.28
N HIS A 216 -4.95 -3.26 -32.57
CA HIS A 216 -4.54 -4.24 -31.56
C HIS A 216 -3.19 -3.87 -30.93
N ARG A 217 -2.17 -3.56 -31.74
CA ARG A 217 -0.84 -3.18 -31.22
C ARG A 217 -0.96 -2.00 -30.26
N GLU A 218 -1.69 -0.97 -30.64
CA GLU A 218 -1.94 0.21 -29.79
C GLU A 218 -2.63 -0.19 -28.47
N LYS A 219 -3.74 -0.94 -28.53
CA LYS A 219 -4.50 -1.34 -27.33
C LYS A 219 -3.75 -2.32 -26.45
N ARG A 220 -2.92 -3.18 -27.03
CA ARG A 220 -2.01 -4.04 -26.28
C ARG A 220 -0.97 -3.21 -25.54
N THR A 221 -0.34 -2.23 -26.18
CA THR A 221 0.61 -1.32 -25.52
C THR A 221 -0.04 -0.53 -24.38
N GLU A 222 -1.27 -0.02 -24.59
CA GLU A 222 -2.04 0.63 -23.53
C GLU A 222 -2.32 -0.30 -22.33
N ALA A 223 -2.71 -1.55 -22.60
CA ALA A 223 -2.97 -2.54 -21.55
C ALA A 223 -1.70 -2.93 -20.78
N MET A 224 -0.57 -3.13 -21.47
CA MET A 224 0.73 -3.39 -20.84
C MET A 224 1.18 -2.21 -19.97
N LYS A 225 0.96 -0.97 -20.44
CA LYS A 225 1.22 0.23 -19.64
C LYS A 225 0.34 0.27 -18.39
N ALA A 226 -0.96 -0.02 -18.52
CA ALA A 226 -1.88 -0.08 -17.38
C ALA A 226 -1.46 -1.15 -16.36
N PHE A 227 -1.01 -2.32 -16.82
CA PHE A 227 -0.43 -3.35 -15.96
C PHE A 227 0.78 -2.81 -15.21
N ASN A 228 1.76 -2.21 -15.89
CA ASN A 228 2.99 -1.70 -15.28
C ASN A 228 2.71 -0.56 -14.28
N ASP A 229 1.78 0.33 -14.60
CA ASP A 229 1.38 1.44 -13.75
C ASP A 229 0.55 1.03 -12.52
N PHE A 230 0.01 -0.19 -12.52
CA PHE A 230 -0.74 -0.72 -11.39
C PHE A 230 0.16 -0.87 -10.14
N PRO A 231 -0.28 -0.44 -8.95
CA PRO A 231 0.48 -0.59 -7.71
C PRO A 231 0.54 -2.07 -7.30
N LYS A 232 1.67 -2.71 -7.59
CA LYS A 232 1.94 -4.12 -7.31
C LYS A 232 3.09 -4.25 -6.31
N LEU A 233 3.08 -5.36 -5.56
CA LEU A 233 4.24 -5.85 -4.83
C LEU A 233 4.97 -6.93 -5.66
N GLY A 234 6.20 -7.23 -5.25
CA GLY A 234 7.12 -8.10 -5.99
C GLY A 234 8.06 -7.28 -6.87
N GLY A 235 9.25 -7.82 -7.14
CA GLY A 235 10.25 -7.17 -7.98
C GLY A 235 10.00 -7.38 -9.46
N GLU A 236 10.92 -6.85 -10.27
CA GLU A 236 10.81 -6.87 -11.74
C GLU A 236 10.70 -8.29 -12.30
N ALA A 237 11.39 -9.27 -11.72
CA ALA A 237 11.36 -10.66 -12.19
C ALA A 237 9.95 -11.27 -12.10
N MET A 238 9.27 -11.11 -10.96
CA MET A 238 7.89 -11.57 -10.81
C MET A 238 6.95 -10.77 -11.71
N SER A 239 7.12 -9.44 -11.78
CA SER A 239 6.29 -8.62 -12.66
C SER A 239 6.46 -9.02 -14.14
N GLY A 240 7.66 -9.43 -14.56
CA GLY A 240 7.98 -9.91 -15.90
C GLY A 240 7.23 -11.18 -16.26
N THR A 241 7.20 -12.18 -15.38
CA THR A 241 6.47 -13.44 -15.66
C THR A 241 4.97 -13.21 -15.85
N PHE A 242 4.35 -12.37 -15.02
CA PHE A 242 2.94 -12.01 -15.18
C PHE A 242 2.70 -11.16 -16.44
N LEU A 243 3.65 -10.32 -16.85
CA LEU A 243 3.57 -9.54 -18.08
C LEU A 243 3.67 -10.43 -19.34
N ASP A 244 4.49 -11.48 -19.30
CA ASP A 244 4.60 -12.47 -20.38
C ASP A 244 3.29 -13.25 -20.54
N VAL A 245 2.71 -13.71 -19.42
CA VAL A 245 1.40 -14.37 -19.43
C VAL A 245 0.32 -13.43 -19.96
N LEU A 246 0.29 -12.17 -19.49
CA LEU A 246 -0.66 -11.17 -19.98
C LEU A 246 -0.50 -10.97 -21.48
N THR A 247 0.74 -10.80 -21.96
CA THR A 247 1.04 -10.63 -23.38
C THR A 247 0.46 -11.78 -24.20
N LYS A 248 0.76 -13.01 -23.80
CA LYS A 248 0.25 -14.20 -24.49
C LYS A 248 -1.28 -14.23 -24.51
N ASP A 249 -1.93 -13.95 -23.38
CA ASP A 249 -3.39 -13.93 -23.29
C ASP A 249 -4.02 -12.86 -24.21
N LEU A 250 -3.37 -11.70 -24.36
CA LEU A 250 -3.85 -10.64 -25.24
C LEU A 250 -3.70 -11.00 -26.73
N GLU A 251 -2.63 -11.69 -27.10
CA GLU A 251 -2.42 -12.23 -28.45
C GLU A 251 -3.44 -13.32 -28.77
N GLU A 252 -3.71 -14.26 -27.85
CA GLU A 252 -4.74 -15.30 -28.04
C GLU A 252 -6.14 -14.67 -28.21
N LEU A 253 -6.48 -13.66 -27.41
CA LEU A 253 -7.72 -12.89 -27.59
C LEU A 253 -7.77 -12.17 -28.93
N PHE A 254 -6.64 -11.66 -29.41
CA PHE A 254 -6.55 -11.01 -30.71
C PHE A 254 -6.77 -12.00 -31.85
N ASP A 255 -6.18 -13.19 -31.79
CA ASP A 255 -6.37 -14.25 -32.79
C ASP A 255 -7.85 -14.59 -32.98
N HIS A 256 -8.63 -14.61 -31.88
CA HIS A 256 -10.08 -14.76 -31.96
C HIS A 256 -10.75 -13.60 -32.69
N PHE A 257 -10.47 -12.35 -32.32
CA PHE A 257 -11.03 -11.18 -33.01
C PHE A 257 -10.64 -11.12 -34.49
N PHE A 258 -9.42 -11.53 -34.80
CA PHE A 258 -8.90 -11.53 -36.16
C PHE A 258 -9.61 -12.57 -37.04
N LYS A 259 -9.76 -13.80 -36.54
CA LYS A 259 -10.49 -14.87 -37.23
C LYS A 259 -11.96 -14.50 -37.46
N GLU A 260 -12.63 -13.94 -36.46
CA GLU A 260 -14.00 -13.44 -36.61
C GLU A 260 -14.12 -12.41 -37.75
N GLU A 261 -13.16 -11.49 -37.84
CA GLU A 261 -13.16 -10.46 -38.88
C GLU A 261 -12.84 -11.03 -40.26
N GLU A 262 -11.90 -11.97 -40.34
CA GLU A 262 -11.52 -12.64 -41.59
C GLU A 262 -12.70 -13.44 -42.18
N GLU A 263 -13.42 -14.18 -41.34
CA GLU A 263 -14.62 -14.92 -41.75
C GLU A 263 -15.75 -14.00 -42.23
N LEU A 264 -15.92 -12.84 -41.57
CA LEU A 264 -16.90 -11.83 -41.96
C LEU A 264 -16.60 -11.27 -43.34
N ILE A 265 -15.34 -10.89 -43.60
CA ILE A 265 -14.90 -10.38 -44.91
C ILE A 265 -15.10 -11.44 -46.01
N LYS A 266 -14.73 -12.69 -45.75
CA LYS A 266 -14.91 -13.80 -46.72
C LYS A 266 -16.38 -13.99 -47.08
N LYS A 267 -17.29 -14.01 -46.09
CA LYS A 267 -18.73 -14.14 -46.32
C LYS A 267 -19.30 -12.98 -47.16
N GLU A 268 -18.89 -11.75 -46.87
CA GLU A 268 -19.34 -10.58 -47.63
C GLU A 268 -18.89 -10.64 -49.10
N GLN A 269 -17.64 -11.05 -49.35
CA GLN A 269 -17.10 -11.24 -50.71
C GLN A 269 -17.83 -12.34 -51.48
N GLU A 270 -18.16 -13.47 -50.82
CA GLU A 270 -18.93 -14.55 -51.44
C GLU A 270 -20.36 -14.12 -51.78
N GLU A 271 -21.01 -13.32 -50.93
CA GLU A 271 -22.33 -12.77 -51.19
C GLU A 271 -22.32 -11.77 -52.35
N GLU A 272 -21.30 -10.90 -52.42
CA GLU A 272 -21.14 -9.93 -53.51
C GLU A 272 -20.92 -10.64 -54.85
N ALA A 273 -20.01 -11.63 -54.90
CA ALA A 273 -19.77 -12.44 -56.09
C ALA A 273 -21.00 -13.25 -56.56
N LYS A 274 -21.93 -13.60 -55.65
CA LYS A 274 -23.21 -14.23 -56.00
C LYS A 274 -24.23 -13.24 -56.57
N ARG A 275 -24.18 -11.96 -56.19
CA ARG A 275 -25.07 -10.91 -56.72
C ARG A 275 -24.65 -10.44 -58.10
N GLU A 276 -23.36 -10.54 -58.42
CA GLU A 276 -22.80 -10.16 -59.73
C GLU A 276 -22.93 -11.24 -60.81
N ARG A 277 -23.40 -12.45 -60.46
CA ARG A 277 -23.69 -13.57 -61.38
C ARG A 277 -25.17 -13.64 -61.70
#